data_AF-A0A8B6BFX6-F1
#
_entry.id   AF-A0A8B6BFX6-F1
#
_cell.length_a   1.000
_cell.length_b   1.000
_cell.length_c   1.000
_cell.angle_alpha   90.00
_cell.angle_beta   90.00
_cell.angle_gamma   90.00
#
_symmetry.space_group_name_H-M   'P 1'
#
loop_
_entity.id
_entity.type
_entity.pdbx_description
1 polymer ?
#
loop_
_entity_poly.entity_id
_entity_poly.type
_entity_poly.pdbx_seq_one_letter_code
_entity_poly.pdbx_strand_id
1 'polypeptide(L)'
;MELSKYVPKTEFNLSLQERNCLKNLKHDENIIIHKADKNNVTVIQNLSDYLEEGEKQLNDNIHYEQIQDINLKNTQKKVYEIIYKMKEENCIDEISFKYIKNEQNYIKTPFAYFLPKIHKLDREVLQNIENENNQIKTINVPGRPIISQCNGPLERLGRYLDYFLLPLVKTQKHTFLIQAKAFAYLETPTMKVNFKPEKNLFIEKLLIRGYKRKLVEQILSKIKFQDRQIKLKKKNKVENKYNVSFITNYHPQAEKLQKVFRKYWHLIKTDSTIGAKFHKNLSIGFKRNRNIGELVKRTIK
;
A
#
# COMPACT_ATOMS: atom_id res chain seq x y z
N MET A 1 -9.42 26.00 -36.85
CA MET A 1 -8.04 25.57 -36.51
C MET A 1 -8.05 24.05 -36.35
N GLU A 2 -7.55 23.34 -37.36
CA GLU A 2 -7.45 21.87 -37.39
C GLU A 2 -6.37 21.40 -36.42
N LEU A 3 -6.73 21.20 -35.14
CA LEU A 3 -5.90 20.47 -34.17
C LEU A 3 -5.65 19.01 -34.60
N SER A 4 -6.42 18.50 -35.57
CA SER A 4 -6.29 17.16 -36.16
C SER A 4 -5.00 16.93 -36.96
N LYS A 5 -4.23 17.97 -37.25
CA LYS A 5 -2.96 17.88 -38.02
C LYS A 5 -1.69 17.96 -37.17
N TYR A 6 -1.82 18.02 -35.84
CA TYR A 6 -0.64 18.02 -34.97
C TYR A 6 -0.01 16.62 -34.92
N VAL A 7 1.09 16.44 -35.65
CA VAL A 7 1.96 15.27 -35.54
C VAL A 7 3.11 15.64 -34.59
N PRO A 8 3.25 14.97 -33.43
CA PRO A 8 4.40 15.20 -32.55
C PRO A 8 5.71 14.98 -33.32
N LYS A 9 6.68 15.91 -33.19
CA LYS A 9 8.00 15.81 -33.84
C LYS A 9 8.75 14.52 -33.50
N THR A 10 8.45 13.91 -32.36
CA THR A 10 8.98 12.61 -31.95
C THR A 10 7.88 11.82 -31.25
N GLU A 11 7.78 10.52 -31.52
CA GLU A 11 6.90 9.61 -30.76
C GLU A 11 7.36 9.41 -29.30
N PHE A 12 8.61 9.80 -29.01
CA PHE A 12 9.27 9.55 -27.73
C PHE A 12 9.76 10.84 -27.08
N ASN A 13 9.55 10.93 -25.76
CA ASN A 13 10.06 12.00 -24.91
C ASN A 13 11.51 11.80 -24.46
N LEU A 14 12.17 10.73 -24.92
CA LEU A 14 13.54 10.37 -24.58
C LEU A 14 14.39 10.29 -25.85
N SER A 15 15.62 10.77 -25.76
CA SER A 15 16.62 10.67 -26.82
C SER A 15 16.96 9.19 -27.12
N LEU A 16 17.63 8.95 -28.25
CA LEU A 16 18.13 7.62 -28.58
C LEU A 16 19.15 7.12 -27.55
N GLN A 17 20.05 8.01 -27.10
CA GLN A 17 21.07 7.69 -26.10
C GLN A 17 20.46 7.28 -24.76
N GLU A 18 19.49 8.06 -24.25
CA GLU A 18 18.79 7.71 -23.00
C GLU A 18 18.06 6.38 -23.12
N ARG A 19 17.39 6.12 -24.25
CA ARG A 19 16.70 4.84 -24.47
C ARG A 19 17.68 3.66 -24.49
N ASN A 20 18.85 3.82 -25.09
CA ASN A 20 19.89 2.80 -25.09
C ASN A 20 20.47 2.59 -23.67
N CYS A 21 20.69 3.67 -22.92
CA CYS A 21 21.11 3.59 -21.52
C CYS A 21 20.08 2.83 -20.66
N LEU A 22 18.79 3.14 -20.78
CA LEU A 22 17.72 2.43 -20.07
C LEU A 22 17.63 0.94 -20.47
N LYS A 23 17.90 0.62 -21.74
CA LYS A 23 18.01 -0.77 -22.19
C LYS A 23 19.19 -1.45 -21.51
N ASN A 24 20.38 -0.86 -21.52
CA ASN A 24 21.57 -1.47 -20.90
C ASN A 24 21.35 -1.69 -19.39
N LEU A 25 20.84 -0.68 -18.69
CA LEU A 25 20.51 -0.77 -17.27
C LEU A 25 19.47 -1.88 -16.99
N LYS A 26 18.51 -2.08 -17.89
CA LYS A 26 17.53 -3.16 -17.77
C LYS A 26 18.14 -4.55 -18.00
N HIS A 27 19.22 -4.69 -18.74
CA HIS A 27 19.86 -5.98 -19.04
C HIS A 27 21.05 -6.29 -18.12
N ASP A 28 21.50 -5.34 -17.28
CA ASP A 28 22.59 -5.57 -16.33
C ASP A 28 22.18 -6.56 -15.22
N GLU A 29 22.80 -7.74 -15.21
CA GLU A 29 22.50 -8.83 -14.28
C GLU A 29 23.08 -8.61 -12.88
N ASN A 30 24.02 -7.68 -12.72
CA ASN A 30 24.66 -7.38 -11.44
C ASN A 30 23.84 -6.43 -10.57
N ILE A 31 22.73 -5.90 -11.09
CA ILE A 31 21.86 -4.97 -10.38
C ILE A 31 20.42 -5.49 -10.30
N ILE A 32 19.74 -5.10 -9.23
CA ILE A 32 18.30 -5.25 -9.05
C ILE A 32 17.63 -3.88 -9.02
N ILE A 33 16.55 -3.73 -9.81
CA ILE A 33 15.78 -2.49 -9.87
C ILE A 33 14.37 -2.74 -9.30
N HIS A 34 14.09 -2.17 -8.14
CA HIS A 34 12.87 -2.44 -7.39
C HIS A 34 12.41 -1.24 -6.59
N LYS A 35 11.35 -1.41 -5.77
CA LYS A 35 10.78 -0.30 -4.98
C LYS A 35 11.37 -0.28 -3.59
N ALA A 36 11.60 0.92 -3.06
CA ALA A 36 11.89 1.10 -1.65
C ALA A 36 10.68 0.73 -0.79
N ASP A 37 10.94 0.43 0.49
CA ASP A 37 9.92 0.13 1.50
C ASP A 37 8.89 1.27 1.68
N LYS A 38 9.32 2.51 1.47
CA LYS A 38 8.50 3.72 1.64
C LYS A 38 8.65 4.69 0.46
N ASN A 39 7.69 5.59 0.36
CA ASN A 39 7.72 6.75 -0.55
C ASN A 39 7.69 6.41 -2.06
N ASN A 40 7.41 5.17 -2.44
CA ASN A 40 7.32 4.72 -3.85
C ASN A 40 8.58 5.04 -4.69
N VAL A 41 9.72 5.21 -4.02
CA VAL A 41 11.02 5.48 -4.64
C VAL A 41 11.48 4.22 -5.37
N THR A 42 12.12 4.40 -6.53
CA THR A 42 12.78 3.31 -7.23
C THR A 42 14.24 3.24 -6.78
N VAL A 43 14.71 2.04 -6.47
CA VAL A 43 16.06 1.76 -6.01
C VAL A 43 16.75 0.89 -7.06
N ILE A 44 17.99 1.27 -7.39
CA ILE A 44 18.96 0.45 -8.10
C ILE A 44 19.94 -0.01 -7.03
N GLN A 45 20.11 -1.32 -6.89
CA GLN A 45 20.94 -1.93 -5.85
C GLN A 45 21.81 -3.01 -6.49
N ASN A 46 23.03 -3.19 -6.01
CA ASN A 46 23.85 -4.34 -6.40
C ASN A 46 23.13 -5.63 -5.99
N LEU A 47 23.15 -6.62 -6.88
CA LEU A 47 22.52 -7.92 -6.62
C LEU A 47 23.21 -8.63 -5.46
N SER A 48 24.53 -8.51 -5.32
CA SER A 48 25.30 -9.07 -4.21
C SER A 48 24.78 -8.59 -2.85
N ASP A 49 24.67 -7.27 -2.68
CA ASP A 49 24.27 -6.64 -1.41
C ASP A 49 22.82 -6.98 -1.06
N TYR A 50 21.97 -7.13 -2.08
CA TYR A 50 20.59 -7.58 -1.92
C TYR A 50 20.51 -9.03 -1.41
N LEU A 51 21.32 -9.92 -1.97
CA LEU A 51 21.37 -11.33 -1.57
C LEU A 51 21.95 -11.47 -0.15
N GLU A 52 23.01 -10.74 0.17
CA GLU A 52 23.64 -10.75 1.50
C GLU A 52 22.64 -10.33 2.61
N GLU A 53 21.89 -9.24 2.41
CA GLU A 53 20.87 -8.81 3.38
C GLU A 53 19.70 -9.81 3.48
N GLY A 54 19.41 -10.54 2.41
CA GLY A 54 18.43 -11.63 2.42
C GLY A 54 18.90 -12.81 3.26
N GLU A 55 20.09 -13.33 2.96
CA GLU A 55 20.74 -14.43 3.68
C GLU A 55 20.90 -14.10 5.17
N LYS A 56 21.34 -12.88 5.49
CA LYS A 56 21.47 -12.42 6.87
C LYS A 56 20.15 -12.50 7.67
N GLN A 57 19.01 -12.20 7.03
CA GLN A 57 17.70 -12.29 7.69
C GLN A 57 17.18 -13.74 7.76
N LEU A 58 17.47 -14.57 6.76
CA LEU A 58 17.01 -15.96 6.71
C LEU A 58 17.83 -16.89 7.62
N ASN A 59 19.09 -16.56 7.89
CA ASN A 59 19.96 -17.30 8.81
C ASN A 59 19.74 -16.94 10.30
N ASP A 60 18.62 -16.28 10.63
CA ASP A 60 18.23 -16.03 12.03
C ASP A 60 17.62 -17.29 12.67
N ASN A 61 18.50 -18.09 13.28
CA ASN A 61 18.15 -19.34 13.98
C ASN A 61 17.40 -19.14 15.30
N ILE A 62 17.14 -17.90 15.73
CA ILE A 62 16.30 -17.62 16.91
C ILE A 62 14.82 -17.72 16.52
N HIS A 63 14.47 -17.27 15.32
CA HIS A 63 13.07 -17.16 14.87
C HIS A 63 12.72 -18.11 13.72
N TYR A 64 13.71 -18.65 13.01
CA TYR A 64 13.52 -19.53 11.87
C TYR A 64 14.25 -20.85 12.04
N GLU A 65 13.68 -21.89 11.43
CA GLU A 65 14.29 -23.22 11.33
C GLU A 65 14.33 -23.62 9.85
N GLN A 66 15.49 -24.10 9.39
CA GLN A 66 15.67 -24.55 8.03
C GLN A 66 15.03 -25.92 7.83
N ILE A 67 14.13 -26.02 6.86
CA ILE A 67 13.53 -27.30 6.45
C ILE A 67 14.37 -27.93 5.34
N GLN A 68 14.54 -29.27 5.40
CA GLN A 68 15.30 -30.01 4.40
C GLN A 68 14.54 -30.15 3.07
N ASP A 69 13.24 -30.44 3.14
CA ASP A 69 12.40 -30.70 1.98
C ASP A 69 11.10 -29.89 1.99
N ILE A 70 10.79 -29.27 0.85
CA ILE A 70 9.53 -28.57 0.64
C ILE A 70 8.52 -29.52 -0.02
N ASN A 71 7.54 -30.00 0.75
CA ASN A 71 6.46 -30.84 0.21
C ASN A 71 5.14 -30.06 0.08
N LEU A 72 5.02 -29.27 -0.99
CA LEU A 72 3.82 -28.46 -1.26
C LEU A 72 2.56 -29.30 -1.46
N LYS A 73 2.70 -30.52 -2.01
CA LYS A 73 1.57 -31.44 -2.21
C LYS A 73 0.99 -31.88 -0.87
N ASN A 74 1.84 -32.21 0.09
CA ASN A 74 1.43 -32.57 1.44
C ASN A 74 0.80 -31.37 2.16
N THR A 75 1.37 -30.18 2.02
CA THR A 75 0.76 -28.95 2.57
C THR A 75 -0.64 -28.71 1.99
N GLN A 76 -0.81 -28.87 0.67
CA GLN A 76 -2.12 -28.76 0.03
C GLN A 76 -3.11 -29.79 0.57
N LYS A 77 -2.66 -31.05 0.73
CA LYS A 77 -3.50 -32.12 1.28
C LYS A 77 -4.00 -31.77 2.68
N LYS A 78 -3.12 -31.30 3.57
CA LYS A 78 -3.50 -30.85 4.92
C LYS A 78 -4.50 -29.70 4.89
N VAL A 79 -4.30 -28.74 3.99
CA VAL A 79 -5.24 -27.62 3.79
C VAL A 79 -6.62 -28.15 3.38
N TYR A 80 -6.68 -29.11 2.44
CA TYR A 80 -7.94 -29.74 2.04
C TYR A 80 -8.61 -30.50 3.17
N GLU A 81 -7.87 -31.31 3.94
CA GLU A 81 -8.40 -32.05 5.09
C GLU A 81 -9.10 -31.10 6.08
N ILE A 82 -8.49 -29.95 6.38
CA ILE A 82 -9.08 -28.92 7.24
C ILE A 82 -10.35 -28.34 6.60
N ILE A 83 -10.32 -28.00 5.31
CA ILE A 83 -11.46 -27.39 4.61
C ILE A 83 -12.65 -28.35 4.52
N TYR A 84 -12.41 -29.63 4.24
CA TYR A 84 -13.45 -30.67 4.21
C TYR A 84 -14.09 -30.82 5.59
N LYS A 85 -13.28 -30.90 6.65
CA LYS A 85 -13.79 -30.95 8.02
C LYS A 85 -14.64 -29.72 8.36
N MET A 86 -14.17 -28.51 8.03
CA MET A 86 -14.94 -27.28 8.24
C MET A 86 -16.27 -27.29 7.48
N LYS A 87 -16.34 -27.95 6.32
CA LYS A 87 -17.57 -28.09 5.54
C LYS A 87 -18.52 -29.09 6.18
N GLU A 88 -18.03 -30.24 6.62
CA GLU A 88 -18.81 -31.27 7.34
C GLU A 88 -19.41 -30.70 8.64
N GLU A 89 -18.64 -29.89 9.35
CA GLU A 89 -19.06 -29.20 10.58
C GLU A 89 -19.94 -27.95 10.32
N ASN A 90 -20.29 -27.66 9.06
CA ASN A 90 -21.05 -26.47 8.65
C ASN A 90 -20.44 -25.13 9.09
N CYS A 91 -19.12 -25.07 9.30
CA CYS A 91 -18.38 -23.83 9.60
C CYS A 91 -18.27 -22.89 8.40
N ILE A 92 -18.38 -23.42 7.18
CA ILE A 92 -18.31 -22.67 5.92
C ILE A 92 -19.44 -23.07 4.97
N ASP A 93 -19.97 -22.08 4.26
CA ASP A 93 -20.97 -22.32 3.22
C ASP A 93 -20.37 -22.97 1.95
N GLU A 94 -21.22 -23.41 1.04
CA GLU A 94 -20.82 -24.07 -0.21
C GLU A 94 -19.96 -23.20 -1.13
N ILE A 95 -20.22 -21.89 -1.18
CA ILE A 95 -19.51 -20.94 -2.03
C ILE A 95 -18.11 -20.72 -1.47
N SER A 96 -18.01 -20.51 -0.16
CA SER A 96 -16.76 -20.39 0.59
C SER A 96 -15.91 -21.65 0.46
N PHE A 97 -16.51 -22.83 0.62
CA PHE A 97 -15.84 -24.12 0.41
C PHE A 97 -15.25 -24.22 -1.01
N LYS A 98 -16.05 -23.96 -2.06
CA LYS A 98 -15.59 -23.99 -3.46
C LYS A 98 -14.48 -22.97 -3.72
N TYR A 99 -14.59 -21.77 -3.15
CA TYR A 99 -13.58 -20.72 -3.31
C TYR A 99 -12.23 -21.08 -2.67
N ILE A 100 -12.25 -21.66 -1.47
CA ILE A 100 -11.01 -22.00 -0.74
C ILE A 100 -10.39 -23.28 -1.32
N LYS A 101 -11.20 -24.31 -1.58
CA LYS A 101 -10.75 -25.57 -2.16
C LYS A 101 -10.06 -25.38 -3.52
N ASN A 102 -10.57 -24.44 -4.33
CA ASN A 102 -10.14 -24.08 -5.68
C ASN A 102 -9.05 -25.00 -6.27
N GLU A 103 -9.46 -25.87 -7.19
CA GLU A 103 -8.63 -26.84 -7.90
C GLU A 103 -7.70 -26.14 -8.91
N GLN A 104 -6.80 -25.28 -8.42
CA GLN A 104 -5.75 -24.72 -9.25
C GLN A 104 -4.86 -25.87 -9.75
N ASN A 105 -4.71 -25.96 -11.07
CA ASN A 105 -3.95 -27.02 -11.74
C ASN A 105 -2.44 -27.01 -11.41
N TYR A 106 -1.92 -25.95 -10.76
CA TYR A 106 -0.54 -25.88 -10.32
C TYR A 106 -0.38 -25.02 -9.07
N ILE A 107 0.54 -25.43 -8.19
CA ILE A 107 0.91 -24.73 -6.95
C ILE A 107 2.32 -24.17 -7.14
N LYS A 108 2.53 -22.91 -6.76
CA LYS A 108 3.83 -22.26 -6.78
C LYS A 108 4.44 -22.25 -5.39
N THR A 109 5.74 -22.52 -5.30
CA THR A 109 6.52 -22.33 -4.07
C THR A 109 6.46 -20.85 -3.66
N PRO A 110 5.98 -20.53 -2.43
CA PRO A 110 6.09 -19.19 -1.90
C PRO A 110 7.56 -18.75 -1.87
N PHE A 111 7.82 -17.47 -2.12
CA PHE A 111 9.19 -16.93 -2.11
C PHE A 111 9.26 -15.64 -1.30
N ALA A 112 10.41 -15.42 -0.67
CA ALA A 112 10.72 -14.19 0.04
C ALA A 112 11.41 -13.19 -0.89
N TYR A 113 11.15 -11.90 -0.70
CA TYR A 113 11.91 -10.82 -1.29
C TYR A 113 11.99 -9.64 -0.33
N PHE A 114 13.01 -8.79 -0.47
CA PHE A 114 13.35 -7.78 0.53
C PHE A 114 13.23 -6.36 -0.04
N LEU A 115 12.39 -5.51 0.56
CA LEU A 115 12.29 -4.11 0.14
C LEU A 115 13.25 -3.22 0.94
N PRO A 116 14.15 -2.45 0.31
CA PRO A 116 15.17 -1.70 1.02
C PRO A 116 14.54 -0.54 1.82
N LYS A 117 14.86 -0.49 3.11
CA LYS A 117 14.42 0.55 4.04
C LYS A 117 15.39 1.73 4.00
N ILE A 118 15.56 2.36 2.84
CA ILE A 118 16.48 3.51 2.64
C ILE A 118 16.30 4.66 3.65
N HIS A 119 15.11 4.78 4.24
CA HIS A 119 14.80 5.76 5.29
C HIS A 119 15.38 5.44 6.68
N LYS A 120 16.04 4.30 6.82
CA LYS A 120 16.76 3.85 8.02
C LYS A 120 18.26 4.07 7.93
N LEU A 121 18.76 4.58 6.80
CA LEU A 121 20.14 5.01 6.69
C LEU A 121 20.38 6.20 7.62
N ASP A 122 21.40 6.09 8.46
CA ASP A 122 21.76 7.15 9.40
C ASP A 122 22.31 8.38 8.68
N ARG A 123 22.07 9.56 9.26
CA ARG A 123 22.51 10.83 8.68
C ARG A 123 24.03 10.92 8.52
N GLU A 124 24.76 10.28 9.42
CA GLU A 124 26.23 10.22 9.37
C GLU A 124 26.71 9.38 8.18
N VAL A 125 26.04 8.25 7.89
CA VAL A 125 26.30 7.46 6.67
C VAL A 125 26.01 8.30 5.42
N LEU A 126 24.91 9.07 5.41
CA LEU A 126 24.58 9.97 4.31
C LEU A 126 25.59 11.12 4.14
N GLN A 127 26.12 11.66 5.23
CA GLN A 127 27.16 12.70 5.17
C GLN A 127 28.51 12.13 4.70
N ASN A 128 28.85 10.91 5.12
CA ASN A 128 30.05 10.23 4.64
C ASN A 128 29.97 9.90 3.13
N ILE A 129 28.77 9.60 2.61
CA ILE A 129 28.51 9.49 1.14
C ILE A 129 28.88 10.78 0.42
N GLU A 130 28.43 11.92 0.94
CA GLU A 130 28.66 13.23 0.32
C GLU A 130 30.13 13.65 0.40
N ASN A 131 30.82 13.31 1.49
CA ASN A 131 32.20 13.75 1.74
C ASN A 131 33.27 12.88 1.07
N GLU A 132 33.04 11.57 0.88
CA GLU A 132 34.02 10.64 0.31
C GLU A 132 33.94 10.48 -1.22
N ASN A 133 33.45 11.49 -1.97
CA ASN A 133 33.38 11.46 -3.45
C ASN A 133 32.73 10.16 -4.02
N ASN A 134 31.68 9.63 -3.37
CA ASN A 134 31.03 8.35 -3.72
C ASN A 134 31.91 7.08 -3.58
N GLN A 135 33.07 7.12 -2.91
CA GLN A 135 33.84 5.91 -2.59
C GLN A 135 33.38 5.29 -1.28
N ILE A 136 32.25 4.58 -1.28
CA ILE A 136 31.84 3.86 -0.07
C ILE A 136 32.05 2.36 -0.18
N LYS A 137 32.78 1.84 0.82
CA LYS A 137 32.73 0.47 1.29
C LYS A 137 31.31 0.18 1.84
N THR A 138 30.55 -0.62 1.09
CA THR A 138 29.36 -1.36 1.53
C THR A 138 28.41 -0.64 2.52
N ILE A 139 27.40 0.06 1.98
CA ILE A 139 26.29 0.59 2.78
C ILE A 139 25.33 -0.56 3.12
N ASN A 140 25.24 -0.93 4.39
CA ASN A 140 24.23 -1.89 4.84
C ASN A 140 22.84 -1.23 4.93
N VAL A 141 21.96 -1.52 3.96
CA VAL A 141 20.57 -1.05 3.92
C VAL A 141 19.64 -2.17 4.41
N PRO A 142 18.96 -2.02 5.57
CA PRO A 142 18.07 -3.06 6.06
C PRO A 142 16.91 -3.37 5.10
N GLY A 143 16.62 -4.65 4.89
CA GLY A 143 15.47 -5.13 4.13
C GLY A 143 14.18 -5.14 4.95
N ARG A 144 13.03 -4.92 4.30
CA ARG A 144 11.73 -5.40 4.78
C ARG A 144 11.46 -6.75 4.13
N PRO A 145 11.41 -7.86 4.88
CA PRO A 145 11.06 -9.14 4.32
C PRO A 145 9.59 -9.13 3.89
N ILE A 146 9.32 -9.60 2.68
CA ILE A 146 7.98 -9.82 2.15
C ILE A 146 7.89 -11.26 1.67
N ILE A 147 6.88 -11.98 2.14
CA ILE A 147 6.59 -13.35 1.69
C ILE A 147 5.50 -13.29 0.62
N SER A 148 5.84 -13.66 -0.61
CA SER A 148 4.88 -13.84 -1.69
C SER A 148 4.30 -15.24 -1.64
N GLN A 149 3.00 -15.34 -1.34
CA GLN A 149 2.25 -16.60 -1.40
C GLN A 149 1.35 -16.69 -2.64
N CYS A 150 1.63 -15.92 -3.70
CA CYS A 150 0.80 -15.94 -4.91
C CYS A 150 0.83 -17.33 -5.56
N ASN A 151 -0.35 -17.93 -5.78
CA ASN A 151 -0.57 -19.32 -6.19
C ASN A 151 0.06 -20.37 -5.24
N GLY A 152 0.33 -19.99 -3.99
CA GLY A 152 0.77 -20.91 -2.95
C GLY A 152 -0.39 -21.65 -2.31
N PRO A 153 -0.13 -22.74 -1.56
CA PRO A 153 -1.17 -23.61 -1.00
C PRO A 153 -2.10 -22.89 0.00
N LEU A 154 -1.62 -21.80 0.61
CA LEU A 154 -2.35 -21.03 1.62
C LEU A 154 -3.00 -19.74 1.08
N GLU A 155 -2.80 -19.38 -0.20
CA GLU A 155 -3.22 -18.08 -0.74
C GLU A 155 -4.72 -17.82 -0.57
N ARG A 156 -5.55 -18.80 -0.96
CA ARG A 156 -7.02 -18.67 -0.94
C ARG A 156 -7.55 -18.63 0.48
N LEU A 157 -6.98 -19.45 1.36
CA LEU A 157 -7.31 -19.45 2.78
C LEU A 157 -6.94 -18.11 3.43
N GLY A 158 -5.73 -17.59 3.17
CA GLY A 158 -5.30 -16.27 3.64
C GLY A 158 -6.22 -15.15 3.15
N ARG A 159 -6.59 -15.15 1.86
CA ARG A 159 -7.57 -14.18 1.31
C ARG A 159 -8.95 -14.30 1.94
N TYR A 160 -9.39 -15.52 2.21
CA TYR A 160 -10.65 -15.77 2.89
C TYR A 160 -10.63 -15.17 4.31
N LEU A 161 -9.56 -15.41 5.07
CA LEU A 161 -9.38 -14.78 6.38
C LEU A 161 -9.33 -13.24 6.28
N ASP A 162 -8.57 -12.70 5.34
CA ASP A 162 -8.48 -11.26 5.09
C ASP A 162 -9.84 -10.63 4.78
N TYR A 163 -10.71 -11.32 4.06
CA TYR A 163 -12.06 -10.83 3.76
C TYR A 163 -12.86 -10.51 5.04
N PHE A 164 -12.72 -11.32 6.09
CA PHE A 164 -13.37 -11.09 7.38
C PHE A 164 -12.56 -10.18 8.31
N LEU A 165 -11.23 -10.30 8.31
CA LEU A 165 -10.35 -9.58 9.23
C LEU A 165 -10.10 -8.13 8.79
N LEU A 166 -9.90 -7.86 7.50
CA LEU A 166 -9.57 -6.51 7.02
C LEU A 166 -10.66 -5.48 7.30
N PRO A 167 -11.97 -5.77 7.20
CA PRO A 167 -13.02 -4.84 7.66
C PRO A 167 -12.89 -4.51 9.15
N LEU A 168 -12.58 -5.50 9.99
CA LEU A 168 -12.38 -5.32 11.43
C LEU A 168 -11.15 -4.45 11.72
N VAL A 169 -10.10 -4.59 10.93
CA VAL A 169 -8.88 -3.75 11.04
C VAL A 169 -9.12 -2.35 10.47
N LYS A 170 -9.79 -2.20 9.32
CA LYS A 170 -10.01 -0.89 8.65
C LYS A 170 -11.03 -0.02 9.36
N THR A 171 -11.93 -0.62 10.13
CA THR A 171 -12.77 0.14 11.07
C THR A 171 -11.96 0.75 12.21
N GLN A 172 -10.68 0.36 12.38
CA GLN A 172 -9.74 1.00 13.28
C GLN A 172 -9.01 2.17 12.59
N LYS A 173 -9.31 3.44 12.93
CA LYS A 173 -8.59 4.61 12.35
C LYS A 173 -7.16 4.75 12.90
N HIS A 174 -6.22 5.33 12.14
CA HIS A 174 -4.79 5.48 12.51
C HIS A 174 -4.44 6.70 13.39
N THR A 175 -5.22 7.79 13.37
CA THR A 175 -5.30 8.67 14.56
C THR A 175 -5.89 7.91 15.74
N PHE A 176 -6.59 6.80 15.49
CA PHE A 176 -7.32 6.03 16.48
C PHE A 176 -6.56 4.85 17.10
N LEU A 177 -5.30 4.61 16.73
CA LEU A 177 -4.42 3.90 17.66
C LEU A 177 -4.12 4.74 18.91
N ILE A 178 -4.01 6.07 18.81
CA ILE A 178 -3.88 6.95 19.99
C ILE A 178 -5.25 7.44 20.44
N GLN A 179 -6.08 7.90 19.51
CA GLN A 179 -7.40 8.46 19.77
C GLN A 179 -8.45 7.39 20.08
N ALA A 180 -8.36 6.14 19.61
CA ALA A 180 -9.19 5.02 20.07
C ALA A 180 -8.54 4.12 21.10
N LYS A 181 -7.21 4.15 21.32
CA LYS A 181 -6.73 3.81 22.66
C LYS A 181 -7.26 4.82 23.69
N ALA A 182 -7.28 6.12 23.37
CA ALA A 182 -7.89 7.15 24.23
C ALA A 182 -9.40 6.99 24.34
N PHE A 183 -10.15 6.77 23.25
CA PHE A 183 -11.59 6.53 23.33
C PHE A 183 -11.88 5.20 24.06
N ALA A 184 -11.15 4.11 23.81
CA ALA A 184 -11.36 2.85 24.54
C ALA A 184 -10.98 2.97 26.03
N TYR A 185 -9.93 3.71 26.37
CA TYR A 185 -9.45 3.90 27.74
C TYR A 185 -10.23 4.96 28.53
N LEU A 186 -10.87 5.92 27.85
CA LEU A 186 -11.63 7.03 28.45
C LEU A 186 -13.15 6.94 28.24
N GLU A 187 -13.64 5.95 27.50
CA GLU A 187 -15.07 5.58 27.41
C GLU A 187 -15.42 4.34 28.23
N THR A 188 -14.44 3.71 28.89
CA THR A 188 -14.62 2.70 29.93
C THR A 188 -15.11 3.20 31.30
N PRO A 189 -14.90 4.46 31.73
CA PRO A 189 -15.46 4.88 33.00
C PRO A 189 -16.98 4.99 32.87
N THR A 190 -17.68 4.10 33.57
CA THR A 190 -19.14 4.12 33.73
C THR A 190 -19.65 5.42 34.36
N MET A 191 -18.77 6.19 35.00
CA MET A 191 -19.08 7.46 35.67
C MET A 191 -18.15 8.60 35.25
N LYS A 192 -18.72 9.80 35.04
CA LYS A 192 -18.01 11.05 34.70
C LYS A 192 -16.86 11.41 35.65
N VAL A 193 -16.91 10.93 36.89
CA VAL A 193 -15.92 11.15 37.95
C VAL A 193 -14.54 10.58 37.57
N ASN A 194 -14.50 9.45 36.86
CA ASN A 194 -13.25 8.74 36.54
C ASN A 194 -12.61 9.20 35.22
N PHE A 195 -13.30 10.00 34.41
CA PHE A 195 -12.83 10.45 33.10
C PHE A 195 -11.57 11.34 33.18
N LYS A 196 -11.50 12.25 34.17
CA LYS A 196 -10.40 13.23 34.28
C LYS A 196 -9.10 12.59 34.78
N PRO A 197 -9.09 11.73 35.82
CA PRO A 197 -7.90 10.99 36.24
C PRO A 197 -7.32 10.09 35.13
N GLU A 198 -8.17 9.30 34.46
CA GLU A 198 -7.74 8.38 33.40
C GLU A 198 -7.15 9.13 32.19
N LYS A 199 -7.72 10.30 31.85
CA LYS A 199 -7.22 11.16 30.77
C LYS A 199 -5.82 11.67 31.07
N ASN A 200 -5.54 12.06 32.31
CA ASN A 200 -4.22 12.54 32.72
C ASN A 200 -3.18 11.41 32.68
N LEU A 201 -3.52 10.22 33.19
CA LEU A 201 -2.64 9.05 33.12
C LEU A 201 -2.31 8.64 31.67
N PHE A 202 -3.27 8.78 30.76
CA PHE A 202 -3.06 8.52 29.34
C PHE A 202 -2.13 9.56 28.68
N ILE A 203 -2.22 10.83 29.08
CA ILE A 203 -1.31 11.90 28.62
C ILE A 203 0.13 11.56 29.00
N GLU A 204 0.40 11.23 30.26
CA GLU A 204 1.76 10.92 30.73
C GLU A 204 2.38 9.76 29.95
N LYS A 205 1.61 8.70 29.73
CA LYS A 205 2.00 7.54 28.92
C LYS A 205 2.40 7.91 27.49
N LEU A 206 1.83 8.96 26.91
CA LEU A 206 2.23 9.45 25.58
C LEU A 206 3.45 10.36 25.65
N LEU A 207 3.58 11.19 26.68
CA LEU A 207 4.75 12.04 26.86
C LEU A 207 6.03 11.20 27.05
N ILE A 208 5.98 10.13 27.86
CA ILE A 208 7.09 9.20 28.07
C ILE A 208 7.52 8.52 26.75
N ARG A 209 6.58 8.27 25.85
CA ARG A 209 6.85 7.70 24.51
C ARG A 209 7.42 8.71 23.51
N GLY A 210 7.73 9.93 23.95
CA GLY A 210 8.33 10.98 23.13
C GLY A 210 7.33 11.75 22.26
N TYR A 211 6.02 11.62 22.51
CA TYR A 211 5.04 12.44 21.79
C TYR A 211 5.09 13.88 22.28
N LYS A 212 5.16 14.84 21.36
CA LYS A 212 5.17 16.28 21.67
C LYS A 212 3.89 16.67 22.43
N ARG A 213 4.04 17.34 23.57
CA ARG A 213 2.91 17.76 24.43
C ARG A 213 1.81 18.51 23.67
N LYS A 214 2.20 19.49 22.83
CA LYS A 214 1.27 20.25 22.00
C LYS A 214 0.41 19.37 21.09
N LEU A 215 0.99 18.29 20.54
CA LEU A 215 0.26 17.32 19.71
C LEU A 215 -0.71 16.49 20.56
N VAL A 216 -0.26 16.00 21.71
CA VAL A 216 -1.08 15.20 22.64
C VAL A 216 -2.29 16.00 23.13
N GLU A 217 -2.10 17.25 23.53
CA GLU A 217 -3.15 18.17 23.97
C GLU A 217 -4.12 18.52 22.83
N GLN A 218 -3.61 18.77 21.61
CA GLN A 218 -4.44 18.99 20.43
C GLN A 218 -5.30 17.77 20.05
N ILE A 219 -4.80 16.56 20.27
CA ILE A 219 -5.55 15.32 20.00
C ILE A 219 -6.62 15.09 21.09
N LEU A 220 -6.26 15.26 22.36
CA LEU A 220 -7.12 14.92 23.50
C LEU A 220 -8.10 16.04 23.90
N SER A 221 -7.87 17.29 23.49
CA SER A 221 -8.85 18.39 23.63
C SER A 221 -10.14 18.11 22.85
N LYS A 222 -10.05 17.32 21.77
CA LYS A 222 -11.19 16.89 20.96
C LYS A 222 -12.03 15.78 21.62
N ILE A 223 -11.52 15.15 22.68
CA ILE A 223 -12.20 14.07 23.40
C ILE A 223 -12.97 14.66 24.59
N LYS A 224 -14.30 14.64 24.48
CA LYS A 224 -15.26 15.01 25.52
C LYS A 224 -15.96 13.76 26.03
N PHE A 225 -16.32 13.76 27.32
CA PHE A 225 -17.17 12.71 27.88
C PHE A 225 -18.52 12.70 27.14
N GLN A 226 -18.99 11.50 26.76
CA GLN A 226 -20.31 11.25 26.21
C GLN A 226 -20.86 9.96 26.79
N ASP A 227 -22.17 9.93 27.05
CA ASP A 227 -22.85 8.74 27.54
C ASP A 227 -22.87 7.63 26.47
N ARG A 228 -22.51 6.40 26.89
CA ARG A 228 -22.43 5.21 26.05
C ARG A 228 -23.75 4.91 25.32
N GLN A 229 -24.90 5.14 25.96
CA GLN A 229 -26.21 4.85 25.38
C GLN A 229 -26.52 5.76 24.17
N ILE A 230 -25.99 6.97 24.16
CA ILE A 230 -26.19 7.93 23.07
C ILE A 230 -25.34 7.55 21.85
N LYS A 231 -24.14 6.99 22.09
CA LYS A 231 -23.15 6.69 21.05
C LYS A 231 -23.48 5.45 20.20
N LEU A 232 -24.24 4.50 20.74
CA LEU A 232 -24.61 3.25 20.07
C LEU A 232 -25.70 3.41 18.98
N LYS A 233 -26.30 4.60 18.81
CA LYS A 233 -27.32 4.85 17.78
C LYS A 233 -26.68 4.96 16.39
N LYS A 234 -27.13 4.15 15.41
CA LYS A 234 -26.65 4.17 14.01
C LYS A 234 -26.96 5.52 13.32
N LYS A 235 -26.03 6.02 12.50
CA LYS A 235 -26.22 7.18 11.61
C LYS A 235 -26.35 6.75 10.15
N ASN A 236 -27.29 7.35 9.41
CA ASN A 236 -27.49 7.08 7.99
C ASN A 236 -26.41 7.77 7.14
N LYS A 237 -25.80 7.03 6.20
CA LYS A 237 -24.77 7.52 5.28
C LYS A 237 -25.38 7.67 3.88
N VAL A 238 -25.25 8.84 3.27
CA VAL A 238 -25.77 9.11 1.90
C VAL A 238 -24.78 8.57 0.86
N GLU A 239 -25.22 7.66 0.00
CA GLU A 239 -24.44 7.15 -1.13
C GLU A 239 -24.58 8.07 -2.35
N ASN A 240 -23.46 8.53 -2.91
CA ASN A 240 -23.44 9.30 -4.16
C ASN A 240 -23.20 8.37 -5.35
N LYS A 241 -24.27 7.95 -6.03
CA LYS A 241 -24.24 6.94 -7.11
C LYS A 241 -23.68 7.40 -8.47
N TYR A 242 -23.40 8.69 -8.73
CA TYR A 242 -23.25 9.21 -10.12
C TYR A 242 -22.14 10.25 -10.38
N ASN A 243 -20.92 10.10 -9.84
CA ASN A 243 -19.80 10.98 -10.22
C ASN A 243 -18.93 10.32 -11.31
N VAL A 244 -19.07 10.75 -12.58
CA VAL A 244 -18.19 10.32 -13.68
C VAL A 244 -16.97 11.26 -13.77
N SER A 245 -15.78 10.71 -14.00
CA SER A 245 -14.53 11.47 -14.10
C SER A 245 -13.81 11.27 -15.45
N PHE A 246 -13.32 12.34 -16.06
CA PHE A 246 -12.42 12.32 -17.22
C PHE A 246 -10.96 12.26 -16.75
N ILE A 247 -10.21 11.24 -17.16
CA ILE A 247 -8.82 11.03 -16.71
C ILE A 247 -7.87 11.25 -17.89
N THR A 248 -6.92 12.18 -17.77
CA THR A 248 -5.86 12.45 -18.76
C THR A 248 -4.48 12.42 -18.11
N ASN A 249 -3.39 12.38 -18.87
CA ASN A 249 -2.04 12.45 -18.30
C ASN A 249 -1.74 13.87 -17.78
N TYR A 250 -1.04 13.97 -16.65
CA TYR A 250 -0.61 15.25 -16.10
C TYR A 250 0.44 15.89 -17.01
N HIS A 251 0.20 17.16 -17.35
CA HIS A 251 1.16 18.05 -17.98
C HIS A 251 1.04 19.41 -17.27
N PRO A 252 2.12 20.16 -17.01
CA PRO A 252 2.02 21.46 -16.34
C PRO A 252 1.05 22.44 -17.04
N GLN A 253 0.92 22.35 -18.36
CA GLN A 253 -0.05 23.14 -19.12
C GLN A 253 -1.50 22.61 -19.02
N ALA A 254 -1.70 21.39 -18.54
CA ALA A 254 -3.01 20.76 -18.41
C ALA A 254 -3.84 21.31 -17.23
N GLU A 255 -3.26 22.08 -16.31
CA GLU A 255 -4.07 22.84 -15.35
C GLU A 255 -5.02 23.83 -16.05
N LYS A 256 -4.62 24.34 -17.22
CA LYS A 256 -5.49 25.17 -18.07
C LYS A 256 -6.65 24.37 -18.67
N LEU A 257 -6.48 23.08 -18.92
CA LEU A 257 -7.56 22.22 -19.45
C LEU A 257 -8.74 22.18 -18.50
N GLN A 258 -8.53 22.09 -17.19
CA GLN A 258 -9.65 22.07 -16.24
C GLN A 258 -10.47 23.36 -16.28
N LYS A 259 -9.79 24.52 -16.37
CA LYS A 259 -10.45 25.83 -16.49
C LYS A 259 -11.22 25.95 -17.81
N VAL A 260 -10.62 25.53 -18.91
CA VAL A 260 -11.23 25.52 -20.25
C VAL A 260 -12.47 24.62 -20.27
N PHE A 261 -12.35 23.41 -19.74
CA PHE A 261 -13.44 22.44 -19.73
C PHE A 261 -14.64 22.91 -18.90
N ARG A 262 -14.39 23.57 -17.75
CA ARG A 262 -15.45 24.22 -16.96
C ARG A 262 -16.10 25.38 -17.70
N LYS A 263 -15.29 26.23 -18.36
CA LYS A 263 -15.78 27.40 -19.11
C LYS A 263 -16.71 26.99 -20.25
N TYR A 264 -16.34 25.95 -21.01
CA TYR A 264 -17.08 25.50 -22.20
C TYR A 264 -17.99 24.30 -21.95
N TRP A 265 -18.25 23.93 -20.69
CA TRP A 265 -19.11 22.79 -20.35
C TRP A 265 -20.53 22.91 -20.93
N HIS A 266 -21.03 24.14 -21.06
CA HIS A 266 -22.33 24.42 -21.67
C HIS A 266 -22.41 23.94 -23.13
N LEU A 267 -21.31 24.01 -23.89
CA LEU A 267 -21.25 23.50 -25.28
C LEU A 267 -21.27 21.97 -25.34
N ILE A 268 -20.73 21.30 -24.32
CA ILE A 268 -20.75 19.83 -24.23
C ILE A 268 -22.16 19.34 -23.86
N LYS A 269 -22.91 20.11 -23.06
CA LYS A 269 -24.31 19.80 -22.73
C LYS A 269 -25.25 19.94 -23.92
N THR A 270 -24.97 20.83 -24.86
CA THR A 270 -25.80 21.02 -26.07
C THR A 270 -25.64 19.90 -27.09
N ASP A 271 -24.60 19.07 -26.96
CA ASP A 271 -24.40 17.91 -27.80
C ASP A 271 -25.43 16.81 -27.48
N SER A 272 -26.20 16.40 -28.49
CA SER A 272 -27.28 15.41 -28.34
C SER A 272 -26.76 13.99 -28.01
N THR A 273 -25.50 13.68 -28.30
CA THR A 273 -24.91 12.36 -28.09
C THR A 273 -24.17 12.25 -26.74
N ILE A 274 -23.51 13.33 -26.32
CA ILE A 274 -22.67 13.39 -25.11
C ILE A 274 -23.44 14.01 -23.94
N GLY A 275 -24.16 15.13 -24.17
CA GLY A 275 -24.84 15.88 -23.13
C GLY A 275 -25.90 15.06 -22.38
N ALA A 276 -26.63 14.20 -23.10
CA ALA A 276 -27.65 13.31 -22.52
C ALA A 276 -27.06 12.26 -21.55
N LYS A 277 -25.76 11.93 -21.66
CA LYS A 277 -25.10 10.89 -20.85
C LYS A 277 -24.56 11.42 -19.52
N PHE A 278 -24.48 12.73 -19.32
CA PHE A 278 -23.87 13.33 -18.12
C PHE A 278 -24.85 14.22 -17.34
N HIS A 279 -25.40 13.70 -16.25
CA HIS A 279 -26.32 14.44 -15.36
C HIS A 279 -25.62 15.52 -14.50
N LYS A 280 -24.29 15.45 -14.35
CA LYS A 280 -23.48 16.35 -13.52
C LYS A 280 -22.17 16.71 -14.23
N ASN A 281 -21.56 17.83 -13.84
CA ASN A 281 -20.26 18.25 -14.34
C ASN A 281 -19.22 17.14 -14.15
N LEU A 282 -18.50 16.81 -15.22
CA LEU A 282 -17.38 15.87 -15.18
C LEU A 282 -16.27 16.42 -14.27
N SER A 283 -15.78 15.58 -13.35
CA SER A 283 -14.51 15.84 -12.67
C SER A 283 -13.35 15.47 -13.59
N ILE A 284 -12.36 16.35 -13.71
CA ILE A 284 -11.12 16.03 -14.41
C ILE A 284 -10.10 15.51 -13.40
N GLY A 285 -9.58 14.31 -13.64
CA GLY A 285 -8.46 13.71 -12.94
C GLY A 285 -7.22 13.66 -13.84
N PHE A 286 -6.05 13.66 -13.21
CA PHE A 286 -4.78 13.52 -13.89
C PHE A 286 -4.08 12.22 -13.48
N LYS A 287 -3.60 11.47 -14.46
CA LYS A 287 -2.72 10.32 -14.29
C LYS A 287 -1.27 10.80 -14.41
N ARG A 288 -0.39 10.35 -13.52
CA ARG A 288 1.04 10.63 -13.65
C ARG A 288 1.62 9.89 -14.87
N ASN A 289 2.63 10.48 -15.50
CA ASN A 289 3.43 9.79 -16.51
C ASN A 289 4.23 8.65 -15.88
N ARG A 290 4.68 7.71 -16.74
CA ARG A 290 5.60 6.66 -16.30
C ARG A 290 6.90 7.28 -15.84
N ASN A 291 7.40 6.88 -14.67
CA ASN A 291 8.72 7.32 -14.21
C ASN A 291 9.82 6.39 -14.73
N ILE A 292 11.09 6.81 -14.64
CA ILE A 292 12.25 6.02 -15.08
C ILE A 292 12.19 4.60 -14.54
N GLY A 293 11.89 4.45 -13.24
CA GLY A 293 11.76 3.14 -12.62
C GLY A 293 10.70 2.23 -13.24
N GLU A 294 9.63 2.77 -13.78
CA GLU A 294 8.61 2.01 -14.52
C GLU A 294 9.04 1.66 -15.94
N LEU A 295 9.99 2.41 -16.52
CA LEU A 295 10.58 2.12 -17.83
C LEU A 295 11.62 0.99 -17.74
N VAL A 296 12.36 0.91 -16.64
CA VAL A 296 13.44 -0.06 -16.44
C VAL A 296 13.04 -1.29 -15.64
N LYS A 297 11.87 -1.28 -14.97
CA LYS A 297 11.35 -2.46 -14.27
C LYS A 297 11.31 -3.66 -15.21
N ARG A 298 12.02 -4.72 -14.84
CA ARG A 298 11.86 -6.04 -15.45
C ARG A 298 10.45 -6.51 -15.11
N THR A 299 9.61 -6.72 -16.12
CA THR A 299 8.39 -7.52 -15.91
C THR A 299 8.90 -8.92 -15.60
N ILE A 300 8.81 -9.33 -14.34
CA ILE A 300 9.01 -10.74 -13.98
C ILE A 300 7.91 -11.48 -14.75
N LYS A 301 8.30 -12.16 -15.82
CA LYS A 301 7.40 -13.07 -16.55
C LYS A 301 7.11 -14.28 -15.68
#